data_AF-A0A934BHA5-F1
#
_entry.id   AF-A0A934BHA5-F1
#
_cell.length_a   1.000
_cell.length_b   1.000
_cell.length_c   1.000
_cell.angle_alpha   90.00
_cell.angle_beta   90.00
_cell.angle_gamma   90.00
#
_symmetry.space_group_name_H-M   'P 1'
#
loop_
_entity.id
_entity.type
_entity.pdbx_description
1 polymer ?
#
loop_
_entity_poly.entity_id
_entity_poly.type
_entity_poly.pdbx_seq_one_letter_code
_entity_poly.pdbx_strand_id
1 'polypeptide(L)'
;MNLPKNNIKRGVFLLAKKNTTCRYCGSNQLSKILSLGSHPPSNSFVSADQIALEKRYPLDVYLCEKCFLVQLLDVVPAEAIFSDYVYLSSSSKALKDHYAQLANYLTTRFLLKEGDRVVDVGCNDCILLHGYSSPYLVKIGVEPSKLAEIAKAAGMEVVNAFFSREVAKSMLNGYGTAKLITATNVFAHVDDIKSFVEGVVLLLADNGVFVVGMVHLQKVIPCSIT
;
A
#
# COMPACT_ATOMS: atom_id res chain seq x y z
N MET A 1 34.04 -36.02 2.05
CA MET A 1 32.72 -35.70 2.66
C MET A 1 31.89 -35.00 1.60
N ASN A 2 30.98 -35.74 0.96
CA ASN A 2 30.10 -35.20 -0.05
C ASN A 2 28.87 -34.60 0.65
N LEU A 3 28.68 -33.30 0.51
CA LEU A 3 27.44 -32.63 0.91
C LEU A 3 26.27 -33.20 0.10
N PRO A 4 25.14 -33.54 0.73
CA PRO A 4 23.99 -34.05 0.00
C PRO A 4 23.41 -32.94 -0.88
N LYS A 5 23.23 -33.26 -2.17
CA LYS A 5 22.44 -32.45 -3.11
C LYS A 5 20.99 -32.45 -2.62
N ASN A 6 20.62 -31.43 -1.85
CA ASN A 6 19.23 -31.22 -1.45
C ASN A 6 18.41 -30.83 -2.69
N ASN A 7 17.63 -31.78 -3.19
CA ASN A 7 16.50 -31.53 -4.07
C ASN A 7 15.50 -30.65 -3.31
N ILE A 8 15.52 -29.36 -3.59
CA ILE A 8 14.49 -28.41 -3.14
C ILE A 8 13.18 -28.89 -3.77
N LYS A 9 12.36 -29.61 -2.99
CA LYS A 9 11.03 -30.03 -3.39
C LYS A 9 10.21 -28.79 -3.68
N ARG A 10 9.61 -28.78 -4.88
CA ARG A 10 8.73 -27.74 -5.42
C ARG A 10 7.69 -27.34 -4.38
N GLY A 11 7.78 -26.10 -3.89
CA GLY A 11 6.72 -25.47 -3.11
C GLY A 11 5.41 -25.51 -3.90
N VAL A 12 4.30 -25.68 -3.18
CA VAL A 12 2.96 -25.71 -3.75
C VAL A 12 2.65 -24.35 -4.38
N PHE A 13 2.59 -24.29 -5.71
CA PHE A 13 2.11 -23.12 -6.45
C PHE A 13 0.59 -22.99 -6.20
N LEU A 14 0.20 -22.18 -5.22
CA LEU A 14 -1.19 -21.74 -5.08
C LEU A 14 -1.43 -20.54 -5.98
N LEU A 15 -2.62 -20.51 -6.61
CA LEU A 15 -3.03 -19.61 -7.69
C LEU A 15 -2.91 -18.13 -7.30
N ALA A 16 -1.76 -17.52 -7.59
CA ALA A 16 -1.71 -16.08 -7.79
C ALA A 16 -2.58 -15.74 -9.00
N LYS A 17 -3.50 -14.78 -8.86
CA LYS A 17 -4.19 -14.21 -10.01
C LYS A 17 -3.09 -13.65 -10.91
N LYS A 18 -3.08 -14.02 -12.20
CA LYS A 18 -2.14 -13.44 -13.15
C LYS A 18 -2.84 -12.40 -14.00
N ASN A 19 -2.42 -11.14 -13.86
CA ASN A 19 -2.88 -10.07 -14.73
C ASN A 19 -2.32 -10.28 -16.14
N THR A 20 -3.17 -10.07 -17.15
CA THR A 20 -2.80 -10.12 -18.57
C THR A 20 -2.72 -8.74 -19.21
N THR A 21 -3.06 -7.70 -18.46
CA THR A 21 -3.10 -6.29 -18.90
C THR A 21 -2.44 -5.38 -17.86
N CYS A 22 -1.91 -4.25 -18.32
CA CYS A 22 -1.38 -3.19 -17.46
C CYS A 22 -2.48 -2.65 -16.53
N ARG A 23 -2.20 -2.59 -15.21
CA ARG A 23 -3.14 -2.09 -14.20
C ARG A 23 -3.64 -0.66 -14.43
N TYR A 24 -2.81 0.17 -15.07
CA TYR A 24 -3.12 1.58 -15.26
C TYR A 24 -3.85 1.85 -16.58
N CYS A 25 -3.26 1.47 -17.72
CA CYS A 25 -3.80 1.82 -19.04
C CYS A 25 -4.55 0.70 -19.75
N GLY A 26 -4.62 -0.51 -19.17
CA GLY A 26 -5.31 -1.66 -19.75
C GLY A 26 -4.61 -2.30 -20.97
N SER A 27 -3.46 -1.80 -21.41
CA SER A 27 -2.71 -2.40 -22.53
C SER A 27 -2.24 -3.82 -22.21
N ASN A 28 -2.28 -4.70 -23.21
CA ASN A 28 -1.68 -6.04 -23.15
C ASN A 28 -0.22 -6.08 -23.68
N GLN A 29 0.31 -4.95 -24.16
CA GLN A 29 1.70 -4.83 -24.60
C GLN A 29 2.62 -4.74 -23.37
N LEU A 30 3.06 -5.90 -22.91
CA LEU A 30 3.80 -6.10 -21.66
C LEU A 30 5.08 -6.89 -21.95
N SER A 31 6.22 -6.26 -21.70
CA SER A 31 7.54 -6.88 -21.86
C SER A 31 8.11 -7.27 -20.51
N LYS A 32 8.51 -8.53 -20.33
CA LYS A 32 9.25 -8.95 -19.12
C LYS A 32 10.65 -8.34 -19.19
N ILE A 33 11.01 -7.53 -18.20
CA ILE A 33 12.31 -6.83 -18.15
C ILE A 33 13.27 -7.43 -17.12
N LEU A 34 12.75 -8.13 -16.11
CA LEU A 34 13.56 -8.77 -15.08
C LEU A 34 12.81 -9.98 -14.50
N SER A 35 13.51 -11.09 -14.28
CA SER A 35 13.01 -12.21 -13.50
C SER A 35 13.91 -12.40 -12.29
N LEU A 36 13.32 -12.34 -11.10
CA LEU A 36 14.02 -12.62 -9.84
C LEU A 36 13.77 -14.07 -9.37
N GLY A 37 13.07 -14.89 -10.16
CA GLY A 37 12.74 -16.26 -9.80
C GLY A 37 11.63 -16.34 -8.76
N SER A 38 11.59 -17.43 -7.99
CA SER A 38 10.49 -17.72 -7.06
C SER A 38 10.81 -17.26 -5.63
N HIS A 39 9.97 -16.39 -5.07
CA HIS A 39 10.15 -15.77 -3.76
C HIS A 39 8.92 -15.98 -2.85
N PRO A 40 9.12 -16.12 -1.53
CA PRO A 40 8.02 -16.07 -0.58
C PRO A 40 7.55 -14.61 -0.36
N PRO A 41 6.36 -14.38 0.19
CA PRO A 41 5.95 -13.05 0.65
C PRO A 41 6.93 -12.52 1.71
N SER A 42 7.40 -11.29 1.56
CA SER A 42 8.51 -10.75 2.36
C SER A 42 8.23 -10.63 3.86
N ASN A 43 6.96 -10.47 4.25
CA ASN A 43 6.55 -10.20 5.63
C ASN A 43 5.79 -11.39 6.26
N SER A 44 5.78 -12.55 5.62
CA SER A 44 5.14 -13.76 6.13
C SER A 44 6.16 -14.65 6.83
N PHE A 45 6.55 -14.28 8.05
CA PHE A 45 7.47 -15.06 8.86
C PHE A 45 6.86 -16.41 9.23
N VAL A 46 7.62 -17.49 9.05
CA VAL A 46 7.21 -18.87 9.37
C VAL A 46 8.08 -19.44 10.47
N SER A 47 7.53 -20.35 11.28
CA SER A 47 8.31 -21.12 12.25
C SER A 47 9.17 -22.17 11.54
N ALA A 48 10.19 -22.69 12.24
CA ALA A 48 11.16 -23.62 11.66
C ALA A 48 10.51 -24.91 11.10
N ASP A 49 9.46 -25.40 11.75
CA ASP A 49 8.67 -26.57 11.33
C ASP A 49 7.80 -26.31 10.08
N GLN A 50 7.56 -25.05 9.74
CA GLN A 50 6.71 -24.63 8.61
C GLN A 50 7.50 -24.26 7.35
N ILE A 51 8.84 -24.24 7.39
CA ILE A 51 9.70 -23.86 6.26
C ILE A 51 9.37 -24.67 4.98
N ALA A 52 9.11 -25.97 5.13
CA ALA A 52 8.79 -26.84 4.00
C ALA A 52 7.44 -26.53 3.32
N LEU A 53 6.57 -25.77 4.01
CA LEU A 53 5.24 -25.37 3.55
C LEU A 53 5.20 -23.90 3.08
N GLU A 54 6.34 -23.21 3.10
CA GLU A 54 6.43 -21.80 2.70
C GLU A 54 5.96 -21.63 1.25
N LYS A 55 4.95 -20.77 1.07
CA LYS A 55 4.40 -20.46 -0.25
C LYS A 55 5.39 -19.58 -1.00
N ARG A 56 5.55 -19.84 -2.29
CA ARG A 56 6.44 -19.08 -3.16
C ARG A 56 5.75 -18.72 -4.47
N TYR A 57 6.05 -17.53 -4.97
CA TYR A 57 5.43 -16.94 -6.16
C TYR A 57 6.51 -16.46 -7.13
N PRO A 58 6.26 -16.47 -8.45
CA PRO A 58 7.15 -15.83 -9.40
C PRO A 58 7.26 -14.32 -9.12
N LEU A 59 8.49 -13.82 -9.07
CA LEU A 59 8.78 -12.40 -8.95
C LEU A 59 9.35 -11.91 -10.28
N ASP A 60 8.45 -11.79 -11.26
CA ASP A 60 8.75 -11.32 -12.60
C ASP A 60 8.25 -9.88 -12.79
N VAL A 61 9.16 -9.01 -13.23
CA VAL A 61 8.90 -7.58 -13.46
C VAL A 61 8.66 -7.34 -14.94
N TYR A 62 7.57 -6.64 -15.25
CA TYR A 62 7.13 -6.31 -16.59
C TYR A 62 7.03 -4.79 -16.78
N LEU A 63 7.36 -4.33 -17.97
CA LEU A 63 7.16 -2.96 -18.44
C LEU A 63 5.97 -2.93 -19.40
N CYS A 64 5.03 -2.02 -19.16
CA CYS A 64 4.00 -1.68 -20.15
C CYS A 64 4.59 -0.81 -21.24
N GLU A 65 4.54 -1.25 -22.49
CA GLU A 65 5.12 -0.51 -23.63
C GLU A 65 4.30 0.73 -24.01
N LYS A 66 3.03 0.80 -23.56
CA LYS A 66 2.13 1.93 -23.86
C LYS A 66 2.28 3.09 -22.88
N CYS A 67 2.35 2.80 -21.58
CA CYS A 67 2.34 3.83 -20.53
C CYS A 67 3.55 3.78 -19.60
N PHE A 68 4.53 2.91 -19.90
CA PHE A 68 5.78 2.75 -19.16
C PHE A 68 5.64 2.34 -17.68
N LEU A 69 4.46 1.87 -17.25
CA LEU A 69 4.29 1.32 -15.90
C LEU A 69 5.09 0.04 -15.74
N VAL A 70 6.01 0.03 -14.77
CA VAL A 70 6.71 -1.15 -14.28
C VAL A 70 5.87 -1.84 -13.21
N GLN A 71 5.63 -3.14 -13.35
CA GLN A 71 4.70 -3.86 -12.49
C GLN A 71 4.97 -5.38 -12.44
N LEU A 72 4.44 -6.05 -11.42
CA LEU A 72 4.36 -7.51 -11.35
C LEU A 72 3.04 -7.99 -11.97
N LEU A 73 3.01 -9.13 -12.67
CA LEU A 73 1.75 -9.68 -13.20
C LEU A 73 1.13 -10.73 -12.29
N ASP A 74 1.94 -11.45 -11.53
CA ASP A 74 1.47 -12.42 -10.54
C ASP A 74 1.04 -11.67 -9.26
N VAL A 75 -0.26 -11.74 -8.95
CA VAL A 75 -0.92 -11.05 -7.83
C VAL A 75 -1.20 -12.05 -6.73
N VAL A 76 -0.55 -11.84 -5.59
CA VAL A 76 -0.89 -12.54 -4.34
C VAL A 76 -2.11 -11.85 -3.72
N PRO A 77 -3.15 -12.59 -3.26
CA PRO A 77 -4.34 -11.99 -2.66
C PRO A 77 -4.00 -11.03 -1.52
N ALA A 78 -4.63 -9.86 -1.49
CA ALA A 78 -4.32 -8.79 -0.54
C ALA A 78 -4.57 -9.24 0.91
N GLU A 79 -5.66 -9.97 1.15
CA GLU A 79 -6.01 -10.56 2.44
C GLU A 79 -4.90 -11.48 2.96
N ALA A 80 -4.26 -12.25 2.06
CA ALA A 80 -3.18 -13.16 2.44
C ALA A 80 -1.89 -12.44 2.84
N ILE A 81 -1.71 -11.16 2.46
CA ILE A 81 -0.53 -10.35 2.80
C ILE A 81 -0.82 -9.45 4.00
N PHE A 82 -2.00 -8.83 4.04
CA PHE A 82 -2.29 -7.70 4.90
C PHE A 82 -3.19 -8.03 6.10
N SER A 83 -3.87 -9.18 6.16
CA SER A 83 -4.70 -9.50 7.34
C SER A 83 -3.86 -9.73 8.61
N ASP A 84 -2.70 -10.39 8.48
CA ASP A 84 -1.72 -10.61 9.56
C ASP A 84 -0.48 -9.71 9.38
N TYR A 85 -0.70 -8.45 9.04
CA TYR A 85 0.38 -7.49 8.80
C TYR A 85 1.11 -7.12 10.10
N VAL A 86 2.38 -7.51 10.20
CA VAL A 86 3.20 -7.32 11.42
C VAL A 86 4.01 -6.02 11.42
N TYR A 87 4.00 -5.25 10.33
CA TYR A 87 4.82 -4.05 10.22
C TYR A 87 4.14 -2.86 10.89
N LEU A 88 4.69 -2.45 12.04
CA LEU A 88 4.24 -1.28 12.79
C LEU A 88 5.12 -0.07 12.46
N SER A 89 4.57 0.93 11.78
CA SER A 89 5.33 2.08 11.28
C SER A 89 5.89 2.93 12.41
N SER A 90 5.17 3.07 13.52
CA SER A 90 5.62 3.84 14.69
C SER A 90 6.82 3.23 15.43
N SER A 91 7.22 2.00 15.11
CA SER A 91 8.46 1.42 15.66
C SER A 91 9.73 2.15 15.19
N SER A 92 9.66 2.87 14.05
CA SER A 92 10.80 3.61 13.50
C SER A 92 10.76 5.08 13.91
N LYS A 93 11.80 5.54 14.63
CA LYS A 93 11.95 6.97 14.96
C LYS A 93 12.04 7.83 13.69
N ALA A 94 12.78 7.37 12.69
CA ALA A 94 12.93 8.11 11.43
C ALA A 94 11.59 8.29 10.71
N LEU A 95 10.72 7.26 10.71
CA LEU A 95 9.37 7.38 10.13
C LEU A 95 8.47 8.30 10.96
N LYS A 96 8.53 8.22 12.30
CA LYS A 96 7.81 9.16 13.18
C LYS A 96 8.17 10.61 12.87
N ASP A 97 9.47 10.91 12.82
CA ASP A 97 9.96 12.25 12.52
C ASP A 97 9.54 12.69 11.10
N HIS A 98 9.64 11.79 10.12
CA HIS A 98 9.22 12.04 8.74
C HIS A 98 7.73 12.39 8.63
N TYR A 99 6.86 11.58 9.22
CA TYR A 99 5.42 11.79 9.12
C TYR A 99 4.94 13.01 9.91
N ALA A 100 5.58 13.36 11.02
CA ALA A 100 5.32 14.63 11.71
C ALA A 100 5.70 15.84 10.82
N GLN A 101 6.86 15.80 10.16
CA GLN A 101 7.26 16.84 9.21
C GLN A 101 6.31 16.90 8.00
N LEU A 102 5.91 15.75 7.47
CA LEU A 102 4.96 15.65 6.36
C LEU A 102 3.60 16.25 6.74
N ALA A 103 3.04 15.90 7.90
CA ALA A 103 1.78 16.45 8.38
C ALA A 103 1.84 17.99 8.50
N ASN A 104 2.93 18.53 9.04
CA ASN A 104 3.13 19.98 9.14
C ASN A 104 3.23 20.64 7.75
N TYR A 105 3.99 20.02 6.84
CA TYR A 105 4.12 20.47 5.46
C TYR A 105 2.76 20.50 4.75
N LEU A 106 1.98 19.42 4.83
CA LEU A 106 0.66 19.30 4.20
C LEU A 106 -0.34 20.30 4.78
N THR A 107 -0.32 20.50 6.10
CA THR A 107 -1.15 21.50 6.80
C THR A 107 -0.89 22.90 6.25
N THR A 108 0.38 23.29 6.16
CA THR A 108 0.78 24.62 5.67
C THR A 108 0.53 24.76 4.17
N ARG A 109 0.94 23.77 3.37
CA ARG A 109 0.90 23.81 1.90
C ARG A 109 -0.52 23.89 1.34
N PHE A 110 -1.47 23.23 2.00
CA PHE A 110 -2.87 23.16 1.57
C PHE A 110 -3.81 23.97 2.43
N LEU A 111 -3.27 24.78 3.36
CA LEU A 111 -4.01 25.70 4.22
C LEU A 111 -5.17 25.00 4.92
N LEU A 112 -4.89 23.85 5.54
CA LEU A 112 -5.92 23.08 6.25
C LEU A 112 -6.47 23.88 7.43
N LYS A 113 -7.79 23.89 7.58
CA LYS A 113 -8.53 24.70 8.55
C LYS A 113 -9.36 23.84 9.50
N GLU A 114 -9.95 24.48 10.49
CA GLU A 114 -10.92 23.86 11.38
C GLU A 114 -12.06 23.18 10.62
N GLY A 115 -12.37 21.94 11.01
CA GLY A 115 -13.39 21.12 10.37
C GLY A 115 -12.96 20.43 9.08
N ASP A 116 -11.76 20.73 8.53
CA ASP A 116 -11.25 19.99 7.38
C ASP A 116 -11.03 18.52 7.72
N ARG A 117 -11.44 17.66 6.81
CA ARG A 117 -11.28 16.21 6.91
C ARG A 117 -10.00 15.77 6.21
N VAL A 118 -9.15 15.07 6.94
CA VAL A 118 -7.94 14.43 6.42
C VAL A 118 -8.12 12.92 6.52
N VAL A 119 -8.01 12.24 5.38
CA VAL A 119 -8.15 10.80 5.27
C VAL A 119 -6.80 10.19 4.91
N ASP A 120 -6.33 9.23 5.69
CA ASP A 120 -5.10 8.49 5.37
C ASP A 120 -5.43 7.04 5.01
N VAL A 121 -5.17 6.68 3.75
CA VAL A 121 -5.42 5.33 3.22
C VAL A 121 -4.17 4.48 3.43
N GLY A 122 -4.36 3.29 4.03
CA GLY A 122 -3.25 2.47 4.51
C GLY A 122 -2.59 3.10 5.74
N CYS A 123 -3.38 3.66 6.66
CA CYS A 123 -2.88 4.48 7.75
C CYS A 123 -2.03 3.71 8.78
N ASN A 124 -2.00 2.37 8.73
CA ASN A 124 -1.27 1.54 9.66
C ASN A 124 -1.75 1.80 11.10
N ASP A 125 -0.85 2.17 12.00
CA ASP A 125 -1.13 2.63 13.36
C ASP A 125 -1.44 4.14 13.46
N CYS A 126 -1.94 4.73 12.38
CA CYS A 126 -2.29 6.15 12.26
C CYS A 126 -1.11 7.11 12.48
N ILE A 127 0.14 6.67 12.27
CA ILE A 127 1.34 7.47 12.51
C ILE A 127 1.32 8.86 11.85
N LEU A 128 0.85 8.96 10.60
CA LEU A 128 0.73 10.24 9.90
C LEU A 128 -0.39 11.10 10.49
N LEU A 129 -1.54 10.50 10.79
CA LEU A 129 -2.67 11.20 11.41
C LEU A 129 -2.30 11.77 12.80
N HIS A 130 -1.48 11.05 13.57
CA HIS A 130 -0.91 11.55 14.82
C HIS A 130 0.05 12.73 14.61
N GLY A 131 0.72 12.81 13.45
CA GLY A 131 1.62 13.91 13.10
C GLY A 131 0.93 15.27 12.93
N TYR A 132 -0.39 15.30 12.69
CA TYR A 132 -1.13 16.57 12.61
C TYR A 132 -1.30 17.18 14.00
N SER A 133 -0.60 18.27 14.27
CA SER A 133 -0.67 18.99 15.54
C SER A 133 -2.01 19.72 15.76
N SER A 134 -2.76 19.97 14.70
CA SER A 134 -4.04 20.68 14.74
C SER A 134 -5.16 19.79 15.34
N PRO A 135 -5.66 20.09 16.56
CA PRO A 135 -6.72 19.29 17.20
C PRO A 135 -8.09 19.48 16.53
N TYR A 136 -8.24 20.49 15.69
CA TYR A 136 -9.47 20.86 15.00
C TYR A 136 -9.70 20.14 13.66
N LEU A 137 -8.75 19.32 13.22
CA LEU A 137 -8.90 18.49 12.01
C LEU A 137 -9.68 17.23 12.34
N VAL A 138 -10.56 16.82 11.43
CA VAL A 138 -11.22 15.52 11.50
C VAL A 138 -10.32 14.51 10.80
N LYS A 139 -9.74 13.58 11.57
CA LYS A 139 -8.70 12.64 11.10
C LYS A 139 -9.30 11.25 10.99
N ILE A 140 -9.26 10.66 9.81
CA ILE A 140 -9.88 9.35 9.54
C ILE A 140 -8.86 8.45 8.87
N GLY A 141 -8.59 7.29 9.47
CA GLY A 141 -7.76 6.25 8.88
C GLY A 141 -8.56 5.25 8.06
N VAL A 142 -7.94 4.63 7.05
CA VAL A 142 -8.44 3.43 6.40
C VAL A 142 -7.35 2.36 6.45
N GLU A 143 -7.58 1.25 7.14
CA GLU A 143 -6.59 0.22 7.38
C GLU A 143 -7.23 -1.18 7.38
N PRO A 144 -6.87 -2.10 6.47
CA PRO A 144 -7.49 -3.42 6.40
C PRO A 144 -7.00 -4.41 7.46
N SER A 145 -5.82 -4.22 8.03
CA SER A 145 -5.20 -5.17 8.96
C SER A 145 -5.71 -5.05 10.40
N LYS A 146 -5.25 -5.97 11.26
CA LYS A 146 -5.46 -5.92 12.71
C LYS A 146 -4.94 -4.63 13.38
N LEU A 147 -4.07 -3.87 12.71
CA LEU A 147 -3.58 -2.59 13.21
C LEU A 147 -4.69 -1.54 13.34
N ALA A 148 -5.79 -1.69 12.59
CA ALA A 148 -6.96 -0.84 12.75
C ALA A 148 -7.52 -0.87 14.18
N GLU A 149 -7.54 -2.04 14.82
CA GLU A 149 -8.02 -2.17 16.20
C GLU A 149 -7.05 -1.53 17.20
N ILE A 150 -5.74 -1.59 16.94
CA ILE A 150 -4.72 -0.90 17.75
C ILE A 150 -4.92 0.62 17.66
N ALA A 151 -5.10 1.14 16.45
CA ALA A 151 -5.33 2.57 16.25
C ALA A 151 -6.65 3.04 16.90
N LYS A 152 -7.74 2.27 16.78
CA LYS A 152 -9.01 2.56 17.46
C LYS A 152 -8.88 2.56 18.97
N ALA A 153 -8.16 1.58 19.55
CA ALA A 153 -7.89 1.54 20.98
C ALA A 153 -7.07 2.76 21.46
N ALA A 154 -6.28 3.37 20.58
CA ALA A 154 -5.58 4.63 20.84
C ALA A 154 -6.45 5.89 20.61
N GLY A 155 -7.76 5.72 20.37
CA GLY A 155 -8.72 6.82 20.19
C GLY A 155 -8.80 7.38 18.78
N MET A 156 -8.24 6.70 17.77
CA MET A 156 -8.31 7.14 16.38
C MET A 156 -9.58 6.62 15.68
N GLU A 157 -10.17 7.46 14.83
CA GLU A 157 -11.25 7.06 13.94
C GLU A 157 -10.67 6.29 12.75
N VAL A 158 -11.02 5.00 12.59
CA VAL A 158 -10.46 4.14 11.54
C VAL A 158 -11.54 3.25 10.91
N VAL A 159 -11.63 3.31 9.58
CA VAL A 159 -12.41 2.38 8.76
C VAL A 159 -11.57 1.13 8.52
N ASN A 160 -11.97 0.00 9.12
CA ASN A 160 -11.24 -1.27 8.96
C ASN A 160 -11.64 -1.99 7.66
N ALA A 161 -11.08 -1.55 6.53
CA ALA A 161 -11.37 -2.10 5.21
C ALA A 161 -10.22 -1.86 4.21
N PHE A 162 -10.19 -2.63 3.13
CA PHE A 162 -9.40 -2.28 1.94
C PHE A 162 -10.08 -1.11 1.21
N PHE A 163 -9.33 -0.07 0.89
CA PHE A 163 -9.90 1.09 0.21
C PHE A 163 -10.34 0.75 -1.22
N SER A 164 -11.59 1.08 -1.53
CA SER A 164 -12.21 0.91 -2.85
C SER A 164 -13.23 2.02 -3.08
N ARG A 165 -13.80 2.08 -4.29
CA ARG A 165 -14.92 2.97 -4.59
C ARG A 165 -16.12 2.78 -3.65
N GLU A 166 -16.43 1.55 -3.28
CA GLU A 166 -17.54 1.20 -2.39
C GLU A 166 -17.28 1.69 -0.96
N VAL A 167 -16.06 1.50 -0.46
CA VAL A 167 -15.65 2.02 0.85
C VAL A 167 -15.69 3.54 0.86
N ALA A 168 -15.14 4.19 -0.18
CA ALA A 168 -15.20 5.63 -0.34
C ALA A 168 -16.64 6.16 -0.38
N LYS A 169 -17.58 5.46 -1.03
CA LYS A 169 -19.00 5.81 -1.05
C LYS A 169 -19.62 5.76 0.36
N SER A 170 -19.31 4.71 1.12
CA SER A 170 -19.77 4.60 2.51
C SER A 170 -19.18 5.71 3.38
N MET A 171 -17.89 6.02 3.20
CA MET A 171 -17.23 7.12 3.90
C MET A 171 -17.82 8.49 3.53
N LEU A 172 -18.15 8.72 2.27
CA LEU A 172 -18.80 9.96 1.83
C LEU A 172 -20.14 10.15 2.54
N ASN A 173 -20.94 9.09 2.69
CA ASN A 173 -22.22 9.15 3.38
C ASN A 173 -22.07 9.34 4.90
N GLY A 174 -21.06 8.72 5.52
CA GLY A 174 -20.86 8.76 6.97
C GLY A 174 -20.10 9.99 7.46
N TYR A 175 -19.07 10.40 6.72
CA TYR A 175 -18.15 11.46 7.11
C TYR A 175 -18.25 12.70 6.22
N GLY A 176 -18.70 12.58 4.96
CA GLY A 176 -18.66 13.66 3.98
C GLY A 176 -17.34 13.69 3.19
N THR A 177 -17.13 14.77 2.43
CA THR A 177 -15.94 14.92 1.57
C THR A 177 -14.67 15.22 2.35
N ALA A 178 -13.54 14.71 1.87
CA ALA A 178 -12.21 14.93 2.41
C ALA A 178 -11.50 16.13 1.76
N LYS A 179 -10.91 16.99 2.57
CA LYS A 179 -10.05 18.08 2.08
C LYS A 179 -8.69 17.56 1.61
N LEU A 180 -8.18 16.54 2.29
CA LEU A 180 -6.91 15.91 1.97
C LEU A 180 -7.06 14.40 2.08
N ILE A 181 -6.62 13.69 1.04
CA ILE A 181 -6.47 12.24 1.08
C ILE A 181 -4.98 11.93 0.91
N THR A 182 -4.42 11.13 1.81
CA THR A 182 -3.03 10.64 1.74
C THR A 182 -3.02 9.14 1.49
N ALA A 183 -2.00 8.69 0.77
CA ALA A 183 -1.73 7.28 0.51
C ALA A 183 -0.22 7.06 0.48
N THR A 184 0.40 6.81 1.64
CA THR A 184 1.85 6.68 1.76
C THR A 184 2.26 5.21 1.84
N ASN A 185 3.05 4.76 0.86
CA ASN A 185 3.50 3.37 0.70
C ASN A 185 2.36 2.34 0.61
N VAL A 186 1.20 2.75 0.10
CA VAL A 186 0.05 1.85 -0.14
C VAL A 186 -0.30 1.75 -1.62
N PHE A 187 -0.24 2.86 -2.37
CA PHE A 187 -0.80 2.94 -3.73
C PHE A 187 -0.17 1.93 -4.70
N ALA A 188 1.14 1.68 -4.57
CA ALA A 188 1.85 0.69 -5.38
C ALA A 188 1.50 -0.78 -5.05
N HIS A 189 0.82 -1.04 -3.93
CA HIS A 189 0.38 -2.37 -3.51
C HIS A 189 -1.04 -2.71 -4.00
N VAL A 190 -1.76 -1.75 -4.59
CA VAL A 190 -3.15 -1.92 -4.99
C VAL A 190 -3.24 -2.59 -6.36
N ASP A 191 -3.96 -3.71 -6.45
CA ASP A 191 -4.20 -4.37 -7.74
C ASP A 191 -5.27 -3.64 -8.56
N ASP A 192 -6.42 -3.34 -7.95
CA ASP A 192 -7.51 -2.57 -8.57
C ASP A 192 -7.31 -1.05 -8.39
N ILE A 193 -6.31 -0.52 -9.10
CA ILE A 193 -5.98 0.91 -9.09
C ILE A 193 -7.17 1.76 -9.58
N LYS A 194 -7.99 1.23 -10.48
CA LYS A 194 -9.15 1.94 -11.02
C LYS A 194 -10.18 2.20 -9.92
N SER A 195 -10.61 1.16 -9.20
CA SER A 195 -11.55 1.33 -8.07
C SER A 195 -10.96 2.24 -6.99
N PHE A 196 -9.66 2.13 -6.71
CA PHE A 196 -8.99 3.02 -5.77
C PHE A 196 -9.08 4.49 -6.19
N VAL A 197 -8.69 4.82 -7.42
CA VAL A 197 -8.72 6.21 -7.92
C VAL A 197 -10.15 6.73 -8.02
N GLU A 198 -11.11 5.90 -8.45
CA GLU A 198 -12.53 6.27 -8.45
C GLU A 198 -13.03 6.57 -7.02
N GLY A 199 -12.58 5.80 -6.02
CA GLY A 199 -12.86 6.07 -4.61
C GLY A 199 -12.25 7.39 -4.12
N VAL A 200 -11.00 7.68 -4.49
CA VAL A 200 -10.36 8.97 -4.18
C VAL A 200 -11.16 10.11 -4.77
N VAL A 201 -11.47 10.07 -6.07
CA VAL A 201 -12.23 11.12 -6.75
C VAL A 201 -13.62 11.32 -6.12
N LEU A 202 -14.30 10.23 -5.76
CA LEU A 202 -15.61 10.30 -5.12
C LEU A 202 -15.57 10.94 -3.73
N LEU A 203 -14.53 10.68 -2.95
CA LEU A 203 -14.42 11.14 -1.57
C LEU A 203 -13.82 12.55 -1.46
N LEU A 204 -13.07 13.00 -2.46
CA LEU A 204 -12.36 14.28 -2.43
C LEU A 204 -13.33 15.46 -2.57
N ALA A 205 -13.13 16.51 -1.78
CA ALA A 205 -13.82 17.78 -1.98
C ALA A 205 -13.39 18.43 -3.30
N ASP A 206 -14.23 19.34 -3.84
CA ASP A 206 -13.93 20.06 -5.10
C ASP A 206 -12.58 20.79 -5.09
N ASN A 207 -12.17 21.29 -3.92
CA ASN A 207 -10.89 21.95 -3.71
C ASN A 207 -9.89 21.07 -2.93
N GLY A 208 -10.15 19.77 -2.84
CA GLY A 208 -9.35 18.81 -2.11
C GLY A 208 -8.10 18.40 -2.88
N VAL A 209 -7.18 17.77 -2.16
CA VAL A 209 -5.91 17.30 -2.73
C VAL A 209 -5.69 15.83 -2.37
N PHE A 210 -5.25 15.05 -3.36
CA PHE A 210 -4.77 13.69 -3.15
C PHE A 210 -3.24 13.68 -3.19
N VAL A 211 -2.61 13.12 -2.16
CA VAL A 211 -1.14 13.03 -2.03
C VAL A 211 -0.74 11.58 -1.92
N VAL A 212 0.18 11.16 -2.78
CA VAL A 212 0.70 9.80 -2.80
C VAL A 212 2.19 9.81 -2.50
N GLY A 213 2.60 9.01 -1.51
CA GLY A 213 3.99 8.73 -1.23
C GLY A 213 4.32 7.31 -1.69
N MET A 214 5.32 7.14 -2.54
CA MET A 214 5.76 5.81 -2.98
C MET A 214 7.24 5.85 -3.40
N VAL A 215 7.83 4.67 -3.58
CA VAL A 215 9.19 4.54 -4.11
C VAL A 215 9.24 5.02 -5.56
N HIS A 216 10.21 5.88 -5.86
CA HIS A 216 10.44 6.39 -7.20
C HIS A 216 11.27 5.42 -8.03
N LEU A 217 10.75 4.95 -9.17
CA LEU A 217 11.40 3.93 -10.02
C LEU A 217 12.86 4.27 -10.37
N GLN A 218 13.16 5.52 -10.74
CA GLN A 218 14.53 5.95 -11.06
C GLN A 218 15.51 5.75 -9.89
N LYS A 219 15.05 5.79 -8.64
CA LYS A 219 15.91 5.55 -7.47
C LYS A 219 16.18 4.07 -7.23
N VAL A 220 15.38 3.18 -7.83
CA VAL A 220 15.55 1.72 -7.78
C VAL A 220 16.49 1.24 -8.88
N ILE A 221 16.49 1.91 -10.03
CA ILE A 221 17.40 1.60 -11.14
C ILE A 221 18.79 2.15 -10.79
N PRO A 222 19.83 1.30 -10.64
CA PRO A 222 21.18 1.79 -10.36
C PRO A 222 21.69 2.65 -11.54
N CYS A 223 22.28 3.80 -11.23
CA CYS A 223 23.02 4.61 -12.20
C CYS A 223 24.30 3.89 -12.60
N SER A 224 24.23 2.95 -13.53
CA SER A 224 25.41 2.36 -14.16
C SER A 224 25.07 1.70 -15.49
N ILE A 225 24.70 2.54 -16.47
CA ILE A 225 24.93 2.28 -17.89
C ILE A 225 25.24 3.63 -18.56
N THR A 226 26.52 4.01 -18.54
CA THR A 226 27.16 4.86 -19.55
C THR A 226 28.22 4.01 -20.23
#